data_AF-A0A1H0KHC7-F1
#
_entry.id   AF-A0A1H0KHC7-F1
#
_cell.length_a   1.000
_cell.length_b   1.000
_cell.length_c   1.000
_cell.angle_alpha   90.00
_cell.angle_beta   90.00
_cell.angle_gamma   90.00
#
_symmetry.space_group_name_H-M   'P 1'
#
loop_
_entity.id
_entity.type
_entity.pdbx_description
1 polymer ?
#
loop_
_entity_poly.entity_id
_entity_poly.type
_entity_poly.pdbx_seq_one_letter_code
_entity_poly.pdbx_strand_id
1 'polypeptide(L)'
;MSSLARAGGTGTVGRVRDELARRGQVDDLPTAFLAGVTRFGRPPQAELDALAAAAEGLARRLATDDVADDDLPLLTRVLFLSGAADVLAEAGVLTPAYDVLGSYRDNIDRPLGPRLAERPVAGGRRWRVLGRDVGLPIGIPACVLNGGEAWVRHNAGNGWNVLTYKTVRSRAHAPNDRPNWVFAARETRSLPAGAAADVTADPWDWVPPGSADVSTVNSFGVPSPAPGEWMPDLERSLAAVGEDQLLLVSVMGEGDGTALVEDFARTARLAEEAGGTVVELNLSCPNTLSPSAAAGVKPPLCLDADATVAVVEGVRRALDDRTGLVAKLSWLDEARLAALVPRLAPLVDGIAGINTLQSRVRRSDGEPTFPGRELAGLSGVAVRDSALDLTRRLVALREAGGRHFDVLAMGGVTDPASFEALFAAGADAVQSASGAFADPHLARDCVAALGETLPRAVTR
;
A
#
# COMPACT_ATOMS: atom_id res chain seq x y z
N MET A 1 51.22 29.78 -2.03
CA MET A 1 50.11 29.57 -1.08
C MET A 1 48.80 29.71 -1.83
N SER A 2 48.14 28.59 -2.12
CA SER A 2 46.70 28.58 -2.39
C SER A 2 46.21 27.14 -2.16
N SER A 3 46.24 26.77 -0.88
CA SER A 3 45.40 25.69 -0.37
C SER A 3 43.97 26.22 -0.34
N LEU A 4 43.23 25.98 -1.42
CA LEU A 4 41.78 25.95 -1.36
C LEU A 4 41.43 24.48 -1.13
N ALA A 5 41.28 24.17 0.15
CA ALA A 5 40.76 22.89 0.61
C ALA A 5 39.45 22.60 -0.14
N ARG A 6 39.45 21.49 -0.88
CA ARG A 6 38.21 20.81 -1.26
C ARG A 6 37.50 20.46 0.05
N ALA A 7 36.45 21.20 0.39
CA ALA A 7 35.42 20.72 1.29
C ALA A 7 34.67 19.59 0.56
N GLY A 8 35.29 18.40 0.53
CA GLY A 8 34.71 17.19 -0.06
C GLY A 8 33.71 16.59 0.90
N GLY A 9 32.45 17.02 0.83
CA GLY A 9 31.36 16.28 1.48
C GLY A 9 31.28 14.90 0.85
N THR A 10 31.28 13.84 1.67
CA THR A 10 31.12 12.47 1.21
C THR A 10 29.79 12.33 0.46
N GLY A 11 29.84 11.71 -0.72
CA GLY A 11 28.65 11.36 -1.51
C GLY A 11 27.66 10.53 -0.69
N THR A 12 26.47 10.29 -1.21
CA THR A 12 25.40 9.59 -0.48
C THR A 12 25.84 8.22 0.05
N VAL A 13 26.59 7.46 -0.76
CA VAL A 13 27.16 6.17 -0.35
C VAL A 13 28.16 6.32 0.80
N GLY A 14 29.00 7.36 0.77
CA GLY A 14 29.96 7.66 1.85
C GLY A 14 29.27 7.98 3.17
N ARG A 15 28.17 8.74 3.16
CA ARG A 15 27.37 9.01 4.37
C ARG A 15 26.74 7.74 4.96
N VAL A 16 26.18 6.88 4.11
CA VAL A 16 25.64 5.58 4.53
C VAL A 16 26.73 4.70 5.14
N ARG A 17 27.91 4.64 4.51
CA ARG A 17 29.07 3.93 5.05
C ARG A 17 29.47 4.46 6.43
N ASP A 18 29.61 5.78 6.57
CA ASP A 18 30.01 6.39 7.85
C ASP A 18 29.04 6.03 8.97
N GLU A 19 27.75 5.97 8.65
CA GLU A 19 26.72 5.54 9.59
C GLU A 19 26.84 4.04 9.95
N LEU A 20 27.05 3.17 8.96
CA LEU A 20 27.28 1.74 9.22
C LEU A 20 28.52 1.49 10.07
N ALA A 21 29.60 2.23 9.80
CA ALA A 21 30.84 2.16 10.57
C ALA A 21 30.60 2.62 12.01
N ARG A 22 29.86 3.72 12.20
CA ARG A 22 29.46 4.23 13.53
C ARG A 22 28.62 3.22 14.31
N ARG A 23 27.76 2.46 13.64
CA ARG A 23 26.94 1.39 14.24
C ARG A 23 27.68 0.06 14.43
N GLY A 24 28.91 -0.07 13.93
CA GLY A 24 29.68 -1.31 13.98
C GLY A 24 29.08 -2.44 13.12
N GLN A 25 28.37 -2.10 12.05
CA GLN A 25 27.58 -3.04 11.24
C GLN A 25 28.27 -3.48 9.94
N VAL A 26 29.45 -2.94 9.61
CA VAL A 26 30.12 -3.20 8.32
C VAL A 26 30.56 -4.67 8.18
N ASP A 27 31.18 -5.23 9.22
CA ASP A 27 31.80 -6.56 9.15
C ASP A 27 30.76 -7.70 9.10
N ASP A 28 29.67 -7.57 9.85
CA ASP A 28 28.57 -8.56 9.91
C ASP A 28 27.58 -8.44 8.74
N LEU A 29 27.74 -7.42 7.87
CA LEU A 29 26.77 -7.11 6.83
C LEU A 29 26.52 -8.27 5.85
N PRO A 30 27.55 -8.99 5.32
CA PRO A 30 27.31 -10.14 4.45
C PRO A 30 26.53 -11.25 5.14
N THR A 31 26.86 -11.55 6.41
CA THR A 31 26.17 -12.58 7.20
C THR A 31 24.72 -12.21 7.46
N ALA A 32 24.45 -10.97 7.86
CA ALA A 32 23.09 -10.47 8.08
C ALA A 32 22.26 -10.48 6.79
N PHE A 33 22.84 -10.08 5.66
CA PHE A 33 22.19 -10.12 4.36
C PHE A 33 21.81 -11.55 3.94
N LEU A 34 22.74 -12.51 4.06
CA LEU A 34 22.46 -13.91 3.74
C LEU A 34 21.41 -14.53 4.67
N ALA A 35 21.42 -14.15 5.95
CA ALA A 35 20.39 -14.57 6.90
C ALA A 35 19.00 -14.04 6.52
N GLY A 36 18.89 -12.82 6.01
CA GLY A 36 17.62 -12.27 5.51
C GLY A 36 17.17 -12.92 4.20
N VAL A 37 18.08 -13.08 3.23
CA VAL A 37 17.82 -13.79 1.96
C VAL A 37 17.29 -15.20 2.20
N THR A 38 17.82 -15.90 3.21
CA THR A 38 17.46 -17.30 3.49
C THR A 38 16.37 -17.48 4.54
N ARG A 39 15.79 -16.38 5.05
CA ARG A 39 14.88 -16.39 6.21
C ARG A 39 13.59 -17.18 5.99
N PHE A 40 13.02 -17.09 4.79
CA PHE A 40 11.69 -17.62 4.46
C PHE A 40 11.70 -18.65 3.33
N GLY A 41 12.88 -19.12 2.96
CA GLY A 41 13.13 -20.01 1.84
C GLY A 41 14.60 -19.91 1.47
N ARG A 42 15.08 -20.83 0.63
CA ARG A 42 16.49 -20.83 0.22
C ARG A 42 16.58 -20.67 -1.30
N PRO A 43 17.35 -19.68 -1.81
CA PRO A 43 17.64 -19.61 -3.24
C PRO A 43 18.39 -20.86 -3.73
N PRO A 44 18.36 -21.15 -5.04
CA PRO A 44 19.28 -22.11 -5.65
C PRO A 44 20.73 -21.80 -5.24
N GLN A 45 21.55 -22.83 -5.00
CA GLN A 45 22.89 -22.63 -4.43
C GLN A 45 23.75 -21.67 -5.26
N ALA A 46 23.70 -21.74 -6.59
CA ALA A 46 24.44 -20.84 -7.46
C ALA A 46 24.00 -19.36 -7.31
N GLU A 47 22.71 -19.10 -7.08
CA GLU A 47 22.21 -17.75 -6.82
C GLU A 47 22.68 -17.27 -5.43
N LEU A 48 22.60 -18.14 -4.43
CA LEU A 48 23.06 -17.84 -3.07
C LEU A 48 24.56 -17.51 -3.03
N ASP A 49 25.39 -18.27 -3.77
CA ASP A 49 26.83 -18.04 -3.87
C ASP A 49 27.14 -16.69 -4.54
N ALA A 50 26.39 -16.33 -5.59
CA ALA A 50 26.53 -15.04 -6.26
C ALA A 50 26.13 -13.87 -5.35
N LEU A 51 25.04 -14.02 -4.59
CA LEU A 51 24.60 -13.04 -3.59
C LEU A 51 25.63 -12.86 -2.47
N ALA A 52 26.21 -13.95 -1.98
CA ALA A 52 27.27 -13.92 -0.97
C ALA A 52 28.51 -13.16 -1.47
N ALA A 53 29.01 -13.53 -2.66
CA ALA A 53 30.18 -12.89 -3.25
C ALA A 53 29.98 -11.39 -3.49
N ALA A 54 28.78 -10.98 -3.90
CA ALA A 54 28.44 -9.57 -4.08
C ALA A 54 28.45 -8.81 -2.74
N ALA A 55 27.82 -9.37 -1.70
CA ALA A 55 27.78 -8.75 -0.37
C ALA A 55 29.16 -8.66 0.29
N GLU A 56 29.99 -9.70 0.19
CA GLU A 56 31.38 -9.70 0.67
C GLU A 56 32.25 -8.69 -0.09
N GLY A 57 32.05 -8.56 -1.40
CA GLY A 57 32.72 -7.55 -2.21
C GLY A 57 32.35 -6.13 -1.76
N LEU A 58 31.07 -5.88 -1.51
CA LEU A 58 30.59 -4.59 -1.00
C LEU A 58 31.14 -4.29 0.40
N ALA A 59 31.11 -5.25 1.32
CA ALA A 59 31.63 -5.08 2.68
C ALA A 59 33.12 -4.72 2.69
N ARG A 60 33.93 -5.35 1.83
CA ARG A 60 35.35 -4.99 1.67
C ARG A 60 35.54 -3.55 1.18
N ARG A 61 34.74 -3.08 0.22
CA ARG A 61 34.81 -1.68 -0.25
C ARG A 61 34.39 -0.71 0.86
N LEU A 62 33.32 -1.02 1.60
CA LEU A 62 32.86 -0.23 2.74
C LEU A 62 33.96 -0.09 3.82
N ALA A 63 34.65 -1.19 4.14
CA ALA A 63 35.72 -1.22 5.15
C ALA A 63 37.00 -0.50 4.73
N THR A 64 37.27 -0.38 3.42
CA THR A 64 38.50 0.22 2.88
C THR A 64 38.33 1.65 2.36
N ASP A 65 37.14 2.24 2.55
CA ASP A 65 36.79 3.57 2.02
C ASP A 65 36.89 3.65 0.47
N ASP A 66 36.69 2.52 -0.21
CA ASP A 66 36.78 2.37 -1.68
C ASP A 66 35.38 2.25 -2.31
N VAL A 67 34.38 2.89 -1.69
CA VAL A 67 32.99 2.89 -2.18
C VAL A 67 32.73 4.02 -3.17
N ALA A 68 31.92 3.73 -4.19
CA ALA A 68 31.50 4.70 -5.20
C ALA A 68 29.98 4.82 -5.27
N ASP A 69 29.47 5.87 -5.94
CA ASP A 69 28.03 6.05 -6.12
C ASP A 69 27.37 4.86 -6.86
N ASP A 70 28.11 4.18 -7.73
CA ASP A 70 27.67 2.95 -8.43
C ASP A 70 27.40 1.76 -7.48
N ASP A 71 27.88 1.81 -6.24
CA ASP A 71 27.57 0.80 -5.22
C ASP A 71 26.16 0.96 -4.63
N LEU A 72 25.53 2.13 -4.80
CA LEU A 72 24.26 2.45 -4.14
C LEU A 72 23.15 1.41 -4.40
N PRO A 73 22.93 0.89 -5.62
CA PRO A 73 21.90 -0.12 -5.86
C PRO A 73 22.13 -1.41 -5.07
N LEU A 74 23.38 -1.91 -5.03
CA LEU A 74 23.72 -3.12 -4.29
C LEU A 74 23.65 -2.87 -2.78
N LEU A 75 24.19 -1.74 -2.31
CA LEU A 75 24.13 -1.31 -0.92
C LEU A 75 22.67 -1.21 -0.42
N THR A 76 21.79 -0.66 -1.26
CA THR A 76 20.36 -0.55 -0.96
C THR A 76 19.72 -1.92 -0.74
N ARG A 77 19.95 -2.87 -1.66
CA ARG A 77 19.45 -4.25 -1.53
C ARG A 77 20.02 -4.94 -0.29
N VAL A 78 21.32 -4.81 -0.06
CA VAL A 78 22.03 -5.47 1.04
C VAL A 78 21.54 -4.95 2.39
N LEU A 79 21.38 -3.64 2.57
CA LEU A 79 20.86 -3.05 3.80
C LEU A 79 19.39 -3.37 4.03
N PHE A 80 18.58 -3.39 2.96
CA PHE A 80 17.18 -3.78 3.06
C PHE A 80 17.01 -5.22 3.56
N LEU A 81 17.70 -6.18 2.94
CA LEU A 81 17.61 -7.60 3.30
C LEU A 81 18.53 -8.01 4.47
N SER A 82 19.18 -7.07 5.15
CA SER A 82 19.90 -7.32 6.42
C SER A 82 19.20 -6.72 7.63
N GLY A 83 18.06 -6.02 7.44
CA GLY A 83 17.34 -5.33 8.51
C GLY A 83 17.95 -3.98 8.91
N ALA A 84 18.86 -3.42 8.10
CA ALA A 84 19.55 -2.15 8.30
C ALA A 84 19.05 -1.04 7.35
N ALA A 85 17.82 -1.17 6.86
CA ALA A 85 17.20 -0.25 5.91
C ALA A 85 16.97 1.17 6.48
N ASP A 86 16.94 1.30 7.80
CA ASP A 86 16.82 2.59 8.48
C ASP A 86 18.02 3.51 8.25
N VAL A 87 19.22 2.94 8.11
CA VAL A 87 20.42 3.69 7.74
C VAL A 87 20.24 4.42 6.41
N LEU A 88 19.63 3.74 5.43
CA LEU A 88 19.32 4.33 4.13
C LEU A 88 18.29 5.45 4.26
N ALA A 89 17.21 5.20 4.99
CA ALA A 89 16.12 6.16 5.20
C ALA A 89 16.61 7.44 5.90
N GLU A 90 17.45 7.32 6.93
CA GLU A 90 18.08 8.44 7.63
C GLU A 90 19.00 9.26 6.71
N ALA A 91 19.67 8.60 5.77
CA ALA A 91 20.52 9.26 4.77
C ALA A 91 19.73 9.88 3.60
N GLY A 92 18.39 9.78 3.60
CA GLY A 92 17.52 10.26 2.53
C GLY A 92 17.54 9.40 1.27
N VAL A 93 18.06 8.17 1.35
CA VAL A 93 18.11 7.23 0.22
C VAL A 93 16.76 6.59 0.03
N LEU A 94 16.32 6.53 -1.24
CA LEU A 94 15.08 5.87 -1.60
C LEU A 94 15.14 4.39 -1.22
N THR A 95 14.20 3.97 -0.37
CA THR A 95 14.17 2.65 0.25
C THR A 95 12.72 2.18 0.32
N PRO A 96 12.43 0.88 0.11
CA PRO A 96 11.05 0.41 0.17
C PRO A 96 10.45 0.63 1.56
N ALA A 97 9.24 1.18 1.61
CA ALA A 97 8.54 1.48 2.84
C ALA A 97 7.84 0.24 3.40
N TYR A 98 8.58 -0.73 3.93
CA TYR A 98 8.13 -1.81 4.83
C TYR A 98 9.31 -2.80 5.03
N ASP A 99 9.59 -3.23 6.26
CA ASP A 99 10.55 -4.31 6.51
C ASP A 99 9.89 -5.68 6.29
N VAL A 100 10.20 -6.30 5.14
CA VAL A 100 9.65 -7.61 4.74
C VAL A 100 10.17 -8.79 5.59
N LEU A 101 11.23 -8.60 6.37
CA LEU A 101 11.81 -9.61 7.28
C LEU A 101 11.20 -9.52 8.69
N GLY A 102 10.80 -8.31 9.08
CA GLY A 102 10.19 -7.94 10.36
C GLY A 102 8.80 -8.55 10.58
N SER A 103 8.24 -8.35 11.78
CA SER A 103 6.85 -8.71 12.04
C SER A 103 5.89 -7.60 11.61
N TYR A 104 4.61 -7.94 11.41
CA TYR A 104 3.57 -6.95 11.19
C TYR A 104 3.51 -5.90 12.32
N ARG A 105 3.67 -6.35 13.58
CA ARG A 105 3.63 -5.46 14.75
C ARG A 105 4.81 -4.49 14.77
N ASP A 106 6.03 -4.98 14.50
CA ASP A 106 7.21 -4.10 14.47
C ASP A 106 7.09 -3.04 13.36
N ASN A 107 6.49 -3.42 12.22
CA ASN A 107 6.29 -2.52 11.11
C ASN A 107 5.22 -1.46 11.36
N ILE A 108 4.16 -1.75 12.12
CA ILE A 108 3.02 -0.82 12.26
C ILE A 108 3.40 0.46 13.01
N ASP A 109 4.39 0.38 13.90
CA ASP A 109 4.86 1.50 14.72
C ASP A 109 6.15 2.16 14.17
N ARG A 110 6.79 1.52 13.17
CA ARG A 110 8.09 1.94 12.62
C ARG A 110 7.98 2.17 11.11
N PRO A 111 7.54 3.36 10.67
CA PRO A 111 7.58 3.70 9.26
C PRO A 111 9.01 3.66 8.73
N LEU A 112 9.22 2.88 7.67
CA LEU A 112 10.47 2.78 6.93
C LEU A 112 10.39 3.63 5.67
N GLY A 113 11.52 4.19 5.24
CA GLY A 113 11.62 5.03 4.06
C GLY A 113 12.04 6.47 4.38
N PRO A 114 12.60 7.19 3.40
CA PRO A 114 13.06 8.57 3.59
C PRO A 114 11.88 9.51 3.91
N ARG A 115 12.19 10.58 4.65
CA ARG A 115 11.25 11.66 4.97
C ARG A 115 11.65 12.92 4.23
N LEU A 116 10.66 13.61 3.67
CA LEU A 116 10.86 14.94 3.13
C LEU A 116 11.03 15.96 4.27
N ALA A 117 11.92 16.93 4.06
CA ALA A 117 12.11 18.03 5.02
C ALA A 117 10.86 18.92 5.10
N GLU A 118 10.18 19.11 3.98
CA GLU A 118 8.95 19.88 3.86
C GLU A 118 7.93 19.09 3.01
N ARG A 119 6.65 19.20 3.38
CA ARG A 119 5.58 18.54 2.64
C ARG A 119 5.38 19.21 1.27
N PRO A 120 5.39 18.45 0.15
CA PRO A 120 5.15 19.01 -1.16
C PRO A 120 3.67 19.42 -1.31
N VAL A 121 3.43 20.57 -1.94
CA VAL A 121 2.08 21.13 -2.15
C VAL A 121 1.92 21.64 -3.58
N ALA A 122 0.70 21.51 -4.13
CA ALA A 122 0.37 21.92 -5.50
C ALA A 122 0.00 23.43 -5.58
N GLY A 123 0.85 24.31 -5.06
CA GLY A 123 0.70 25.77 -5.22
C GLY A 123 -0.65 26.35 -4.76
N GLY A 124 -1.28 25.77 -3.72
CA GLY A 124 -2.59 26.19 -3.20
C GLY A 124 -3.81 25.65 -3.95
N ARG A 125 -3.61 24.95 -5.09
CA ARG A 125 -4.70 24.27 -5.82
C ARG A 125 -5.27 23.14 -4.98
N ARG A 126 -6.60 22.96 -5.06
CA ARG A 126 -7.34 21.92 -4.34
C ARG A 126 -8.23 21.12 -5.27
N TRP A 127 -8.59 19.91 -4.87
CA TRP A 127 -9.54 19.04 -5.58
C TRP A 127 -10.66 18.64 -4.65
N ARG A 128 -11.88 18.50 -5.19
CA ARG A 128 -13.03 18.07 -4.41
C ARG A 128 -13.08 16.54 -4.40
N VAL A 129 -12.95 15.95 -3.21
CA VAL A 129 -13.03 14.49 -2.98
C VAL A 129 -13.90 14.25 -1.75
N LEU A 130 -14.94 13.43 -1.90
CA LEU A 130 -15.90 13.04 -0.86
C LEU A 130 -16.44 14.24 -0.09
N GLY A 131 -16.82 15.29 -0.85
CA GLY A 131 -17.33 16.53 -0.28
C GLY A 131 -16.31 17.38 0.48
N ARG A 132 -15.00 17.16 0.29
CA ARG A 132 -13.92 17.90 0.95
C ARG A 132 -12.90 18.42 -0.05
N ASP A 133 -12.23 19.51 0.30
CA ASP A 133 -11.15 20.07 -0.52
C ASP A 133 -9.83 19.45 -0.04
N VAL A 134 -9.15 18.72 -0.92
CA VAL A 134 -7.85 18.09 -0.65
C VAL A 134 -6.76 18.72 -1.52
N GLY A 135 -5.49 18.51 -1.17
CA GLY A 135 -4.35 18.75 -2.06
C GLY A 135 -4.41 17.88 -3.32
N LEU A 136 -3.29 17.70 -4.03
CA LEU A 136 -3.26 16.79 -5.18
C LEU A 136 -3.90 15.45 -4.76
N PRO A 137 -4.93 14.93 -5.46
CA PRO A 137 -5.78 13.85 -4.95
C PRO A 137 -5.13 12.46 -5.10
N ILE A 138 -3.84 12.39 -4.77
CA ILE A 138 -3.05 11.18 -4.63
C ILE A 138 -3.09 10.69 -3.19
N GLY A 139 -3.20 9.38 -3.01
CA GLY A 139 -3.47 8.77 -1.73
C GLY A 139 -2.81 7.42 -1.50
N ILE A 140 -2.92 6.90 -0.29
CA ILE A 140 -2.53 5.54 0.07
C ILE A 140 -3.80 4.82 0.51
N PRO A 141 -4.17 3.68 -0.12
CA PRO A 141 -5.40 2.98 0.20
C PRO A 141 -5.24 2.26 1.55
N ALA A 142 -6.32 1.63 2.04
CA ALA A 142 -6.24 0.82 3.25
C ALA A 142 -5.21 -0.32 3.05
N CYS A 143 -4.05 -0.18 3.70
CA CYS A 143 -2.96 -1.16 3.70
C CYS A 143 -2.07 -0.95 4.93
N VAL A 144 -1.04 -1.76 5.09
CA VAL A 144 -0.13 -1.70 6.25
C VAL A 144 0.65 -0.38 6.35
N LEU A 145 0.76 0.37 5.24
CA LEU A 145 1.45 1.67 5.21
C LEU A 145 0.65 2.80 5.83
N ASN A 146 -0.58 2.57 6.28
CA ASN A 146 -1.35 3.48 7.15
C ASN A 146 -1.87 2.70 8.37
N GLY A 147 -1.03 1.79 8.89
CA GLY A 147 -1.40 0.88 9.96
C GLY A 147 -1.64 1.54 11.33
N GLY A 148 -1.06 2.73 11.54
CA GLY A 148 -1.21 3.53 12.75
C GLY A 148 -0.68 4.95 12.58
N GLU A 149 -0.70 5.73 13.65
CA GLU A 149 -0.36 7.17 13.66
C GLU A 149 1.02 7.45 13.04
N ALA A 150 2.04 6.66 13.38
CA ALA A 150 3.40 6.88 12.90
C ALA A 150 3.49 6.85 11.37
N TRP A 151 2.80 5.89 10.76
CA TRP A 151 2.68 5.76 9.31
C TRP A 151 1.84 6.87 8.68
N VAL A 152 0.68 7.19 9.27
CA VAL A 152 -0.18 8.28 8.78
C VAL A 152 0.58 9.60 8.76
N ARG A 153 1.29 9.93 9.85
CA ARG A 153 2.13 11.13 9.96
C ARG A 153 3.28 11.13 8.94
N HIS A 154 3.93 9.98 8.76
CA HIS A 154 5.01 9.83 7.78
C HIS A 154 4.52 10.13 6.36
N ASN A 155 3.43 9.48 5.95
CA ASN A 155 2.88 9.66 4.61
C ASN A 155 2.26 11.05 4.41
N ALA A 156 1.57 11.58 5.41
CA ALA A 156 1.05 12.94 5.38
C ALA A 156 2.18 13.95 5.15
N GLY A 157 3.32 13.80 5.85
CA GLY A 157 4.52 14.62 5.68
C GLY A 157 5.18 14.47 4.30
N ASN A 158 5.08 13.30 3.68
CA ASN A 158 5.61 13.03 2.35
C ASN A 158 4.68 13.47 1.19
N GLY A 159 3.53 14.11 1.49
CA GLY A 159 2.67 14.76 0.49
C GLY A 159 1.45 13.97 0.05
N TRP A 160 1.17 12.83 0.67
CA TRP A 160 -0.03 12.03 0.40
C TRP A 160 -1.27 12.73 0.99
N ASN A 161 -2.34 12.93 0.20
CA ASN A 161 -3.48 13.75 0.62
C ASN A 161 -4.80 12.97 0.79
N VAL A 162 -4.93 11.78 0.20
CA VAL A 162 -6.13 10.92 0.37
C VAL A 162 -5.72 9.59 1.01
N LEU A 163 -5.54 9.62 2.33
CA LEU A 163 -5.08 8.49 3.12
C LEU A 163 -6.28 7.65 3.58
N THR A 164 -6.06 6.34 3.71
CA THR A 164 -7.04 5.45 4.35
C THR A 164 -6.36 4.68 5.47
N TYR A 165 -6.78 4.94 6.72
CA TYR A 165 -6.39 4.18 7.89
C TYR A 165 -6.72 2.70 7.67
N LYS A 166 -5.76 1.83 7.97
CA LYS A 166 -5.81 0.40 7.68
C LYS A 166 -7.11 -0.23 8.17
N THR A 167 -7.64 -1.19 7.40
CA THR A 167 -8.93 -1.83 7.70
C THR A 167 -9.00 -2.41 9.12
N VAL A 168 -9.83 -1.88 10.01
CA VAL A 168 -10.04 -2.39 11.38
C VAL A 168 -11.26 -3.30 11.48
N ARG A 169 -11.31 -4.08 12.56
CA ARG A 169 -12.40 -5.01 12.88
C ARG A 169 -12.97 -4.69 14.26
N SER A 170 -14.16 -5.22 14.53
CA SER A 170 -14.82 -5.11 15.83
C SER A 170 -14.15 -5.89 16.98
N ARG A 171 -13.14 -6.72 16.66
CA ARG A 171 -12.32 -7.48 17.61
C ARG A 171 -10.90 -7.63 17.10
N ALA A 172 -9.99 -8.01 17.99
CA ALA A 172 -8.62 -8.31 17.61
C ALA A 172 -8.56 -9.49 16.62
N HIS A 173 -7.69 -9.37 15.62
CA HIS A 173 -7.41 -10.38 14.61
C HIS A 173 -5.90 -10.40 14.35
N ALA A 174 -5.26 -11.54 14.55
CA ALA A 174 -3.82 -11.67 14.37
C ALA A 174 -3.44 -11.65 12.87
N PRO A 175 -2.21 -11.22 12.52
CA PRO A 175 -1.70 -11.40 11.18
C PRO A 175 -1.49 -12.88 10.86
N ASN A 176 -1.61 -13.22 9.58
CA ASN A 176 -1.15 -14.51 9.06
C ASN A 176 0.35 -14.69 9.32
N ASP A 177 0.83 -15.94 9.29
CA ASP A 177 2.25 -16.24 9.45
C ASP A 177 3.13 -15.58 8.39
N ARG A 178 4.37 -15.25 8.75
CA ARG A 178 5.33 -14.61 7.84
C ARG A 178 5.87 -15.58 6.78
N PRO A 179 6.37 -15.07 5.63
CA PRO A 179 6.35 -13.66 5.21
C PRO A 179 4.91 -13.19 4.94
N ASN A 180 4.64 -11.90 5.06
CA ASN A 180 3.30 -11.35 4.76
C ASN A 180 3.24 -10.60 3.43
N TRP A 181 4.39 -10.13 2.94
CA TRP A 181 4.51 -9.32 1.73
C TRP A 181 5.84 -9.64 1.07
N VAL A 182 5.81 -9.93 -0.23
CA VAL A 182 7.02 -10.14 -1.04
C VAL A 182 6.88 -9.43 -2.38
N PHE A 183 8.01 -9.17 -3.04
CA PHE A 183 8.01 -8.72 -4.42
C PHE A 183 7.50 -9.83 -5.34
N ALA A 184 6.81 -9.42 -6.40
CA ALA A 184 6.46 -10.26 -7.54
C ALA A 184 7.30 -9.76 -8.72
N ALA A 185 8.61 -10.05 -8.67
CA ALA A 185 9.62 -9.39 -9.51
C ALA A 185 9.52 -9.78 -10.99
N ARG A 186 8.75 -10.81 -11.32
CA ARG A 186 8.54 -11.31 -12.69
C ARG A 186 7.32 -10.66 -13.36
N GLU A 187 6.42 -10.08 -12.56
CA GLU A 187 5.15 -9.49 -12.97
C GLU A 187 5.32 -7.99 -13.26
N THR A 188 6.17 -7.68 -14.24
CA THR A 188 6.59 -6.30 -14.58
C THR A 188 5.64 -5.56 -15.51
N ARG A 189 4.53 -6.19 -15.92
CA ARG A 189 3.54 -5.62 -16.85
C ARG A 189 2.14 -5.98 -16.42
N SER A 190 1.18 -5.14 -16.78
CA SER A 190 -0.23 -5.42 -16.48
C SER A 190 -0.69 -6.72 -17.14
N LEU A 191 -1.45 -7.50 -16.38
CA LEU A 191 -2.25 -8.59 -16.91
C LEU A 191 -3.53 -8.04 -17.54
N PRO A 192 -4.17 -8.78 -18.46
CA PRO A 192 -5.50 -8.43 -18.95
C PRO A 192 -6.48 -8.24 -17.79
N ALA A 193 -7.42 -7.30 -17.93
CA ALA A 193 -8.38 -6.99 -16.89
C ALA A 193 -9.15 -8.23 -16.41
N GLY A 194 -9.05 -8.53 -15.11
CA GLY A 194 -9.76 -9.63 -14.46
C GLY A 194 -9.13 -11.00 -14.66
N ALA A 195 -7.97 -11.09 -15.31
CA ALA A 195 -7.28 -12.36 -15.51
C ALA A 195 -6.85 -12.97 -14.16
N ALA A 196 -7.04 -14.28 -14.04
CA ALA A 196 -6.38 -15.04 -12.99
C ALA A 196 -4.87 -15.08 -13.24
N ALA A 197 -4.08 -15.06 -12.16
CA ALA A 197 -2.62 -15.14 -12.25
C ALA A 197 -2.08 -16.36 -11.49
N ASP A 198 -1.05 -16.97 -12.06
CA ASP A 198 -0.13 -17.90 -11.39
C ASP A 198 1.22 -17.20 -11.31
N VAL A 199 1.59 -16.78 -10.10
CA VAL A 199 2.69 -15.87 -9.82
C VAL A 199 3.83 -16.65 -9.19
N THR A 200 5.02 -16.51 -9.76
CA THR A 200 6.24 -17.01 -9.13
C THR A 200 6.91 -15.89 -8.36
N ALA A 201 6.84 -15.94 -7.02
CA ALA A 201 7.38 -14.95 -6.12
C ALA A 201 8.22 -15.62 -5.03
N ASP A 202 9.51 -15.34 -5.03
CA ASP A 202 10.44 -15.84 -4.04
C ASP A 202 10.61 -14.81 -2.91
N PRO A 203 10.68 -15.21 -1.63
CA PRO A 203 10.83 -14.24 -0.53
C PRO A 203 12.10 -13.39 -0.58
N TRP A 204 13.09 -13.76 -1.39
CA TRP A 204 14.34 -13.02 -1.62
C TRP A 204 14.35 -12.23 -2.94
N ASP A 205 13.23 -12.21 -3.68
CA ASP A 205 13.07 -11.38 -4.86
C ASP A 205 13.29 -9.91 -4.52
N TRP A 206 13.83 -9.17 -5.48
CA TRP A 206 14.20 -7.77 -5.31
C TRP A 206 13.78 -6.95 -6.51
N VAL A 207 13.12 -5.82 -6.24
CA VAL A 207 12.85 -4.78 -7.22
C VAL A 207 13.50 -3.49 -6.72
N PRO A 208 14.29 -2.79 -7.55
CA PRO A 208 14.87 -1.50 -7.17
C PRO A 208 13.79 -0.50 -6.69
N PRO A 209 14.05 0.28 -5.63
CA PRO A 209 13.14 1.33 -5.18
C PRO A 209 12.88 2.34 -6.30
N GLY A 210 11.67 2.88 -6.39
CA GLY A 210 11.26 3.79 -7.46
C GLY A 210 10.92 3.12 -8.80
N SER A 211 11.03 1.79 -8.91
CA SER A 211 10.69 1.11 -10.16
C SER A 211 9.20 1.24 -10.51
N ALA A 212 8.90 1.81 -11.68
CA ALA A 212 7.55 1.89 -12.23
C ALA A 212 6.95 0.49 -12.54
N ASP A 213 7.80 -0.53 -12.67
CA ASP A 213 7.41 -1.91 -12.99
C ASP A 213 7.16 -2.76 -11.74
N VAL A 214 7.10 -2.14 -10.55
CA VAL A 214 6.94 -2.91 -9.31
C VAL A 214 5.58 -3.61 -9.23
N SER A 215 5.65 -4.90 -8.93
CA SER A 215 4.53 -5.72 -8.48
C SER A 215 4.87 -6.43 -7.18
N THR A 216 3.86 -6.71 -6.40
CA THR A 216 4.01 -7.36 -5.09
C THR A 216 2.84 -8.29 -4.82
N VAL A 217 3.06 -9.32 -4.01
CA VAL A 217 2.02 -10.21 -3.50
C VAL A 217 1.98 -10.17 -1.98
N ASN A 218 0.78 -10.20 -1.39
CA ASN A 218 0.62 -10.16 0.05
C ASN A 218 -0.46 -11.10 0.59
N SER A 219 -0.25 -11.56 1.82
CA SER A 219 -1.16 -12.42 2.57
C SER A 219 -1.10 -12.06 4.06
N PHE A 220 -1.71 -10.92 4.42
CA PHE A 220 -1.72 -10.42 5.80
C PHE A 220 -2.87 -10.97 6.68
N GLY A 221 -4.04 -11.26 6.11
CA GLY A 221 -5.24 -11.67 6.86
C GLY A 221 -6.08 -10.51 7.43
N VAL A 222 -5.77 -9.26 7.06
CA VAL A 222 -6.40 -8.04 7.62
C VAL A 222 -6.27 -7.99 9.17
N PRO A 223 -5.04 -7.98 9.71
CA PRO A 223 -4.77 -8.04 11.14
C PRO A 223 -5.22 -6.79 11.90
N SER A 224 -6.18 -6.89 12.80
CA SER A 224 -6.69 -5.75 13.56
C SER A 224 -6.24 -5.83 15.01
N PRO A 225 -5.73 -4.75 15.62
CA PRO A 225 -5.77 -4.61 17.07
C PRO A 225 -7.21 -4.66 17.59
N ALA A 226 -7.40 -4.77 18.90
CA ALA A 226 -8.72 -4.62 19.51
C ALA A 226 -9.20 -3.14 19.41
N PRO A 227 -10.52 -2.87 19.44
CA PRO A 227 -11.05 -1.49 19.45
C PRO A 227 -10.41 -0.57 20.49
N GLY A 228 -10.16 -1.07 21.70
CA GLY A 228 -9.50 -0.27 22.75
C GLY A 228 -8.06 0.15 22.43
N GLU A 229 -7.43 -0.43 21.41
CA GLU A 229 -6.08 -0.06 20.94
C GLU A 229 -6.16 0.79 19.66
N TRP A 230 -6.95 0.36 18.65
CA TRP A 230 -6.98 1.09 17.37
C TRP A 230 -7.81 2.37 17.41
N MET A 231 -8.84 2.49 18.25
CA MET A 231 -9.66 3.72 18.31
C MET A 231 -8.83 4.92 18.80
N PRO A 232 -8.09 4.84 19.93
CA PRO A 232 -7.21 5.94 20.34
C PRO A 232 -6.10 6.25 19.33
N ASP A 233 -5.62 5.25 18.59
CA ASP A 233 -4.63 5.47 17.53
C ASP A 233 -5.23 6.19 16.31
N LEU A 234 -6.45 5.82 15.92
CA LEU A 234 -7.20 6.51 14.87
C LEU A 234 -7.43 7.98 15.24
N GLU A 235 -7.80 8.30 16.49
CA GLU A 235 -7.96 9.68 16.96
C GLU A 235 -6.66 10.49 16.78
N ARG A 236 -5.51 9.92 17.18
CA ARG A 236 -4.20 10.57 16.97
C ARG A 236 -3.83 10.69 15.49
N SER A 237 -4.16 9.68 14.69
CA SER A 237 -3.96 9.67 13.24
C SER A 237 -4.77 10.76 12.54
N LEU A 238 -6.02 10.96 12.94
CA LEU A 238 -6.89 12.04 12.45
C LEU A 238 -6.33 13.41 12.82
N ALA A 239 -5.73 13.56 13.99
CA ALA A 239 -5.05 14.80 14.40
C ALA A 239 -3.70 15.03 13.69
N ALA A 240 -3.14 14.01 13.03
CA ALA A 240 -1.84 14.09 12.36
C ALA A 240 -1.93 14.57 10.91
N VAL A 241 -3.12 14.57 10.30
CA VAL A 241 -3.33 15.04 8.92
C VAL A 241 -3.71 16.52 8.87
N GLY A 242 -3.27 17.24 7.84
CA GLY A 242 -3.56 18.66 7.65
C GLY A 242 -4.94 18.96 7.08
N GLU A 243 -5.32 20.24 7.03
CA GLU A 243 -6.65 20.69 6.56
C GLU A 243 -6.97 20.34 5.09
N ASP A 244 -5.93 20.16 4.25
CA ASP A 244 -6.05 19.76 2.85
C ASP A 244 -5.75 18.25 2.65
N GLN A 245 -5.81 17.47 3.72
CA GLN A 245 -5.63 16.03 3.71
C GLN A 245 -6.88 15.35 4.27
N LEU A 246 -7.23 14.22 3.68
CA LEU A 246 -8.36 13.40 4.07
C LEU A 246 -7.84 12.05 4.57
N LEU A 247 -8.23 11.68 5.79
CA LEU A 247 -8.03 10.33 6.33
C LEU A 247 -9.39 9.62 6.41
N LEU A 248 -9.59 8.62 5.55
CA LEU A 248 -10.68 7.66 5.65
C LEU A 248 -10.32 6.60 6.68
N VAL A 249 -11.31 5.93 7.27
CA VAL A 249 -11.11 4.72 8.08
C VAL A 249 -11.77 3.53 7.42
N SER A 250 -10.97 2.51 7.08
CA SER A 250 -11.49 1.28 6.49
C SER A 250 -11.95 0.32 7.59
N VAL A 251 -13.08 -0.36 7.39
CA VAL A 251 -13.64 -1.32 8.34
C VAL A 251 -14.04 -2.62 7.64
N MET A 252 -13.98 -3.73 8.39
CA MET A 252 -14.45 -5.04 7.94
C MET A 252 -15.25 -5.73 9.05
N GLY A 253 -16.47 -6.13 8.71
CA GLY A 253 -17.31 -6.96 9.59
C GLY A 253 -17.02 -8.44 9.43
N GLU A 254 -17.45 -9.21 10.42
CA GLU A 254 -17.31 -10.66 10.48
C GLU A 254 -18.65 -11.35 10.78
N GLY A 255 -18.75 -12.63 10.41
CA GLY A 255 -19.98 -13.41 10.50
C GLY A 255 -20.63 -13.68 9.14
N ASP A 256 -21.89 -14.09 9.16
CA ASP A 256 -22.69 -14.41 7.98
C ASP A 256 -24.12 -13.86 8.14
N GLY A 257 -24.81 -13.61 7.03
CA GLY A 257 -26.19 -13.10 7.02
C GLY A 257 -26.37 -11.84 7.86
N THR A 258 -27.39 -11.82 8.72
CA THR A 258 -27.70 -10.69 9.60
C THR A 258 -26.54 -10.33 10.55
N ALA A 259 -25.84 -11.33 11.10
CA ALA A 259 -24.72 -11.07 12.01
C ALA A 259 -23.58 -10.32 11.32
N LEU A 260 -23.34 -10.60 10.03
CA LEU A 260 -22.36 -9.85 9.23
C LEU A 260 -22.75 -8.38 9.08
N VAL A 261 -24.02 -8.11 8.78
CA VAL A 261 -24.55 -6.74 8.66
C VAL A 261 -24.41 -5.98 9.97
N GLU A 262 -24.80 -6.61 11.09
CA GLU A 262 -24.69 -6.03 12.43
C GLU A 262 -23.23 -5.77 12.83
N ASP A 263 -22.30 -6.66 12.46
CA ASP A 263 -20.88 -6.50 12.77
C ASP A 263 -20.22 -5.38 11.96
N PHE A 264 -20.55 -5.28 10.67
CA PHE A 264 -20.14 -4.14 9.84
C PHE A 264 -20.67 -2.82 10.41
N ALA A 265 -21.96 -2.75 10.74
CA ALA A 265 -22.57 -1.56 11.32
C ALA A 265 -21.98 -1.21 12.69
N ARG A 266 -21.66 -2.20 13.53
CA ARG A 266 -20.96 -1.98 14.80
C ARG A 266 -19.56 -1.43 14.57
N THR A 267 -18.78 -2.04 13.68
CA THR A 267 -17.40 -1.60 13.41
C THR A 267 -17.35 -0.20 12.82
N ALA A 268 -18.28 0.12 11.90
CA ALA A 268 -18.41 1.46 11.33
C ALA A 268 -18.75 2.51 12.39
N ARG A 269 -19.65 2.20 13.35
CA ARG A 269 -19.96 3.08 14.47
C ARG A 269 -18.77 3.30 15.40
N LEU A 270 -17.98 2.27 15.70
CA LEU A 270 -16.74 2.45 16.47
C LEU A 270 -15.76 3.41 15.77
N ALA A 271 -15.69 3.33 14.43
CA ALA A 271 -14.88 4.25 13.63
C ALA A 271 -15.41 5.69 13.67
N GLU A 272 -16.73 5.89 13.60
CA GLU A 272 -17.39 7.20 13.76
C GLU A 272 -17.21 7.78 15.18
N GLU A 273 -17.36 6.94 16.21
CA GLU A 273 -17.15 7.29 17.62
C GLU A 273 -15.71 7.76 17.90
N ALA A 274 -14.72 7.16 17.22
CA ALA A 274 -13.32 7.57 17.26
C ALA A 274 -13.01 8.81 16.39
N GLY A 275 -14.04 9.49 15.84
CA GLY A 275 -13.91 10.71 15.06
C GLY A 275 -13.73 10.52 13.55
N GLY A 276 -13.83 9.29 13.05
CA GLY A 276 -13.77 8.99 11.62
C GLY A 276 -14.92 9.65 10.86
N THR A 277 -14.62 10.61 9.99
CA THR A 277 -15.65 11.35 9.22
C THR A 277 -15.95 10.77 7.85
N VAL A 278 -15.18 9.76 7.42
CA VAL A 278 -15.45 8.92 6.25
C VAL A 278 -15.09 7.48 6.58
N VAL A 279 -16.06 6.58 6.43
CA VAL A 279 -15.88 5.15 6.62
C VAL A 279 -15.82 4.46 5.26
N GLU A 280 -14.77 3.68 5.03
CA GLU A 280 -14.66 2.77 3.87
C GLU A 280 -15.03 1.35 4.29
N LEU A 281 -15.99 0.74 3.61
CA LEU A 281 -16.35 -0.66 3.80
C LEU A 281 -15.47 -1.54 2.93
N ASN A 282 -14.62 -2.35 3.56
CA ASN A 282 -13.83 -3.36 2.86
C ASN A 282 -14.69 -4.57 2.53
N LEU A 283 -15.34 -4.52 1.36
CA LEU A 283 -16.25 -5.55 0.84
C LEU A 283 -15.51 -6.56 -0.05
N SER A 284 -14.18 -6.44 -0.17
CA SER A 284 -13.38 -6.98 -1.28
C SER A 284 -12.20 -7.84 -0.87
N CYS A 285 -11.97 -8.06 0.44
CA CYS A 285 -10.79 -8.79 0.92
C CYS A 285 -10.70 -10.21 0.31
N PRO A 286 -9.64 -10.52 -0.48
CA PRO A 286 -9.47 -11.82 -1.12
C PRO A 286 -8.67 -12.82 -0.27
N ASN A 287 -8.30 -12.46 0.96
CA ASN A 287 -7.38 -13.24 1.81
C ASN A 287 -8.05 -13.77 3.09
N THR A 288 -9.39 -13.72 3.16
CA THR A 288 -10.13 -14.17 4.34
C THR A 288 -10.14 -15.69 4.38
N LEU A 289 -9.32 -16.29 5.24
CA LEU A 289 -9.27 -17.74 5.39
C LEU A 289 -10.61 -18.27 5.90
N SER A 290 -11.06 -19.39 5.33
CA SER A 290 -12.25 -20.11 5.78
C SER A 290 -12.00 -21.62 5.71
N PRO A 291 -12.03 -22.32 6.86
CA PRO A 291 -11.90 -23.78 6.88
C PRO A 291 -13.04 -24.50 6.14
N SER A 292 -14.18 -23.84 5.93
CA SER A 292 -15.35 -24.41 5.22
C SER A 292 -15.36 -24.13 3.72
N ALA A 293 -14.46 -23.27 3.22
CA ALA A 293 -14.38 -22.97 1.79
C ALA A 293 -13.51 -24.02 1.07
N ALA A 294 -13.96 -24.48 -0.11
CA ALA A 294 -13.24 -25.48 -0.90
C ALA A 294 -11.80 -25.07 -1.26
N ALA A 295 -11.55 -23.76 -1.42
CA ALA A 295 -10.22 -23.20 -1.68
C ALA A 295 -9.51 -22.69 -0.41
N GLY A 296 -10.05 -22.94 0.78
CA GLY A 296 -9.54 -22.43 2.06
C GLY A 296 -9.72 -20.92 2.27
N VAL A 297 -10.38 -20.22 1.33
CA VAL A 297 -10.58 -18.76 1.33
C VAL A 297 -12.04 -18.42 1.02
N LYS A 298 -12.65 -17.55 1.82
CA LYS A 298 -14.01 -17.03 1.59
C LYS A 298 -13.99 -16.08 0.39
N PRO A 299 -14.89 -16.25 -0.61
CA PRO A 299 -15.01 -15.29 -1.70
C PRO A 299 -15.28 -13.86 -1.19
N PRO A 300 -14.75 -12.81 -1.87
CA PRO A 300 -15.08 -11.43 -1.54
C PRO A 300 -16.59 -11.19 -1.49
N LEU A 301 -17.05 -10.43 -0.48
CA LEU A 301 -18.48 -10.13 -0.30
C LEU A 301 -19.08 -9.43 -1.53
N CYS A 302 -18.32 -8.54 -2.18
CA CYS A 302 -18.74 -7.80 -3.37
C CYS A 302 -19.07 -8.68 -4.59
N LEU A 303 -18.80 -9.99 -4.56
CA LEU A 303 -19.26 -10.93 -5.59
C LEU A 303 -20.73 -11.33 -5.43
N ASP A 304 -21.31 -11.09 -4.25
CA ASP A 304 -22.74 -11.27 -3.96
C ASP A 304 -23.38 -9.88 -3.81
N ALA A 305 -24.16 -9.49 -4.82
CA ALA A 305 -24.76 -8.15 -4.87
C ALA A 305 -25.80 -7.94 -3.76
N ASP A 306 -26.58 -8.96 -3.41
CA ASP A 306 -27.64 -8.83 -2.41
C ASP A 306 -27.05 -8.72 -1.01
N ALA A 307 -26.07 -9.58 -0.68
CA ALA A 307 -25.37 -9.51 0.60
C ALA A 307 -24.59 -8.19 0.74
N THR A 308 -23.98 -7.71 -0.35
CA THR A 308 -23.26 -6.43 -0.35
C THR A 308 -24.21 -5.26 -0.09
N VAL A 309 -25.34 -5.20 -0.79
CA VAL A 309 -26.34 -4.14 -0.60
C VAL A 309 -26.91 -4.19 0.81
N ALA A 310 -27.21 -5.37 1.35
CA ALA A 310 -27.70 -5.51 2.72
C ALA A 310 -26.71 -4.95 3.77
N VAL A 311 -25.41 -5.21 3.60
CA VAL A 311 -24.36 -4.65 4.47
C VAL A 311 -24.29 -3.12 4.33
N VAL A 312 -24.23 -2.60 3.10
CA VAL A 312 -24.10 -1.15 2.86
C VAL A 312 -25.33 -0.40 3.40
N GLU A 313 -26.54 -0.92 3.17
CA GLU A 313 -27.76 -0.35 3.74
C GLU A 313 -27.77 -0.39 5.28
N GLY A 314 -27.37 -1.52 5.86
CA GLY A 314 -27.32 -1.68 7.32
C GLY A 314 -26.35 -0.70 7.97
N VAL A 315 -25.17 -0.52 7.37
CA VAL A 315 -24.19 0.49 7.83
C VAL A 315 -24.72 1.90 7.62
N ARG A 316 -25.26 2.23 6.44
CA ARG A 316 -25.77 3.57 6.16
C ARG A 316 -26.86 4.00 7.15
N ARG A 317 -27.75 3.07 7.55
CA ARG A 317 -28.77 3.31 8.59
C ARG A 317 -28.20 3.51 10.00
N ALA A 318 -27.00 3.01 10.27
CA ALA A 318 -26.38 3.02 11.59
C ALA A 318 -25.47 4.23 11.85
N LEU A 319 -25.02 4.92 10.79
CA LEU A 319 -24.12 6.08 10.83
C LEU A 319 -24.89 7.40 10.71
N ASP A 320 -24.33 8.49 11.23
CA ASP A 320 -24.82 9.87 11.02
C ASP A 320 -24.80 10.22 9.53
N ASP A 321 -25.85 10.89 9.03
CA ASP A 321 -25.99 11.26 7.61
C ASP A 321 -24.81 12.09 7.07
N ARG A 322 -24.05 12.77 7.94
CA ARG A 322 -22.86 13.55 7.56
C ARG A 322 -21.59 12.69 7.44
N THR A 323 -21.59 11.48 7.97
CA THR A 323 -20.47 10.55 7.86
C THR A 323 -20.43 9.99 6.46
N GLY A 324 -19.34 10.28 5.74
CA GLY A 324 -19.16 9.79 4.37
C GLY A 324 -19.02 8.27 4.35
N LEU A 325 -19.60 7.60 3.35
CA LEU A 325 -19.53 6.16 3.20
C LEU A 325 -18.93 5.77 1.85
N VAL A 326 -17.90 4.94 1.86
CA VAL A 326 -17.22 4.44 0.66
C VAL A 326 -17.33 2.93 0.57
N ALA A 327 -17.72 2.39 -0.58
CA ALA A 327 -17.72 0.94 -0.82
C ALA A 327 -16.45 0.51 -1.57
N LYS A 328 -15.58 -0.31 -0.96
CA LYS A 328 -14.36 -0.80 -1.62
C LYS A 328 -14.57 -2.18 -2.25
N LEU A 329 -14.43 -2.25 -3.57
CA LEU A 329 -14.73 -3.43 -4.38
C LEU A 329 -13.47 -4.12 -4.92
N SER A 330 -13.60 -5.42 -5.22
CA SER A 330 -12.63 -6.15 -6.05
C SER A 330 -12.82 -5.75 -7.51
N TRP A 331 -11.97 -6.24 -8.42
CA TRP A 331 -12.33 -6.18 -9.83
C TRP A 331 -13.61 -7.00 -10.06
N LEU A 332 -14.58 -6.38 -10.74
CA LEU A 332 -15.86 -6.96 -11.10
C LEU A 332 -16.08 -6.74 -12.60
N ASP A 333 -16.61 -7.75 -13.29
CA ASP A 333 -17.01 -7.62 -14.69
C ASP A 333 -18.24 -6.72 -14.85
N GLU A 334 -18.60 -6.45 -16.12
CA GLU A 334 -19.73 -5.61 -16.48
C GLU A 334 -21.05 -6.03 -15.84
N ALA A 335 -21.35 -7.32 -15.89
CA ALA A 335 -22.63 -7.85 -15.44
C ALA A 335 -22.77 -7.70 -13.92
N ARG A 336 -21.70 -8.00 -13.18
CA ARG A 336 -21.65 -7.82 -11.72
C ARG A 336 -21.76 -6.35 -11.32
N LEU A 337 -21.07 -5.46 -12.01
CA LEU A 337 -21.17 -4.02 -11.73
C LEU A 337 -22.56 -3.47 -12.02
N ALA A 338 -23.16 -3.85 -13.16
CA ALA A 338 -24.51 -3.43 -13.52
C ALA A 338 -25.57 -3.91 -12.51
N ALA A 339 -25.37 -5.08 -11.91
CA ALA A 339 -26.24 -5.61 -10.87
C ALA A 339 -26.06 -4.91 -9.50
N LEU A 340 -24.88 -4.38 -9.22
CA LEU A 340 -24.50 -3.87 -7.90
C LEU A 340 -24.53 -2.33 -7.80
N VAL A 341 -23.81 -1.64 -8.69
CA VAL A 341 -23.51 -0.20 -8.57
C VAL A 341 -24.77 0.67 -8.53
N PRO A 342 -25.80 0.46 -9.37
CA PRO A 342 -27.03 1.28 -9.29
C PRO A 342 -27.73 1.20 -7.94
N ARG A 343 -27.58 0.09 -7.21
CA ARG A 343 -28.15 -0.12 -5.87
C ARG A 343 -27.27 0.49 -4.77
N LEU A 344 -25.95 0.56 -4.99
CA LEU A 344 -25.02 1.20 -4.06
C LEU A 344 -25.00 2.72 -4.18
N ALA A 345 -25.08 3.26 -5.40
CA ALA A 345 -24.99 4.69 -5.68
C ALA A 345 -25.85 5.61 -4.78
N PRO A 346 -27.10 5.27 -4.40
CA PRO A 346 -27.87 6.11 -3.47
C PRO A 346 -27.44 6.02 -2.00
N LEU A 347 -26.56 5.08 -1.64
CA LEU A 347 -26.19 4.76 -0.26
C LEU A 347 -24.77 5.19 0.10
N VAL A 348 -23.94 5.52 -0.89
CA VAL A 348 -22.51 5.78 -0.72
C VAL A 348 -22.12 7.11 -1.35
N ASP A 349 -21.13 7.77 -0.76
CA ASP A 349 -20.50 8.97 -1.28
C ASP A 349 -19.37 8.64 -2.25
N GLY A 350 -18.84 7.42 -2.19
CA GLY A 350 -17.83 6.95 -3.13
C GLY A 350 -17.75 5.43 -3.29
N ILE A 351 -17.12 5.03 -4.39
CA ILE A 351 -16.76 3.64 -4.67
C ILE A 351 -15.25 3.59 -4.92
N ALA A 352 -14.57 2.75 -4.16
CA ALA A 352 -13.12 2.56 -4.24
C ALA A 352 -12.79 1.23 -4.90
N GLY A 353 -11.74 1.19 -5.72
CA GLY A 353 -11.29 -0.07 -6.32
C GLY A 353 -10.13 0.09 -7.29
N ILE A 354 -9.39 -0.97 -7.59
CA ILE A 354 -9.66 -2.35 -7.17
C ILE A 354 -8.92 -2.72 -5.88
N ASN A 355 -9.46 -3.65 -5.09
CA ASN A 355 -8.65 -4.44 -4.18
C ASN A 355 -7.70 -5.37 -4.96
N THR A 356 -6.76 -6.02 -4.27
CA THR A 356 -5.75 -6.90 -4.89
C THR A 356 -6.40 -8.05 -5.69
N LEU A 357 -5.78 -8.48 -6.79
CA LEU A 357 -6.26 -9.64 -7.55
C LEU A 357 -5.85 -10.94 -6.84
N GLN A 358 -6.82 -11.79 -6.52
CA GLN A 358 -6.53 -13.10 -5.94
C GLN A 358 -5.79 -13.97 -6.96
N SER A 359 -4.60 -14.41 -6.60
CA SER A 359 -3.68 -15.13 -7.48
C SER A 359 -3.12 -16.35 -6.76
N ARG A 360 -2.80 -17.39 -7.53
CA ARG A 360 -1.96 -18.49 -7.03
C ARG A 360 -0.54 -17.97 -6.94
N VAL A 361 0.12 -18.17 -5.81
CA VAL A 361 1.47 -17.65 -5.55
C VAL A 361 2.37 -18.75 -5.04
N ARG A 362 3.44 -19.02 -5.77
CA ARG A 362 4.41 -20.08 -5.47
C ARG A 362 5.83 -19.56 -5.62
N ARG A 363 6.74 -20.23 -4.92
CA ARG A 363 8.18 -20.05 -5.09
C ARG A 363 8.66 -20.80 -6.33
N SER A 364 9.88 -20.50 -6.76
CA SER A 364 10.51 -21.16 -7.91
C SER A 364 10.66 -22.68 -7.75
N ASP A 365 10.68 -23.18 -6.52
CA ASP A 365 10.73 -24.62 -6.19
C ASP A 365 9.35 -25.29 -6.16
N GLY A 366 8.27 -24.54 -6.42
CA GLY A 366 6.89 -25.04 -6.48
C GLY A 366 6.15 -25.00 -5.15
N GLU A 367 6.84 -24.70 -4.03
CA GLU A 367 6.21 -24.56 -2.72
C GLU A 367 5.41 -23.26 -2.63
N PRO A 368 4.36 -23.18 -1.79
CA PRO A 368 3.67 -21.92 -1.54
C PRO A 368 4.62 -20.87 -0.94
N THR A 369 4.60 -19.65 -1.49
CA THR A 369 5.40 -18.53 -0.95
C THR A 369 4.97 -18.15 0.47
N PHE A 370 3.69 -18.31 0.76
CA PHE A 370 3.08 -18.03 2.06
C PHE A 370 2.77 -19.36 2.77
N PRO A 371 3.28 -19.60 4.00
CA PRO A 371 3.12 -20.89 4.66
C PRO A 371 1.65 -21.33 4.77
N GLY A 372 1.34 -22.51 4.21
CA GLY A 372 -0.02 -23.08 4.21
C GLY A 372 -1.04 -22.32 3.35
N ARG A 373 -0.61 -21.39 2.49
CA ARG A 373 -1.50 -20.51 1.71
C ARG A 373 -1.03 -20.42 0.26
N GLU A 374 -1.73 -21.10 -0.64
CA GLU A 374 -1.47 -21.02 -2.09
C GLU A 374 -2.04 -19.76 -2.74
N LEU A 375 -3.04 -19.13 -2.13
CA LEU A 375 -3.72 -17.93 -2.64
C LEU A 375 -3.27 -16.68 -1.88
N ALA A 376 -2.97 -15.62 -2.63
CA ALA A 376 -2.62 -14.32 -2.08
C ALA A 376 -3.03 -13.18 -3.02
N GLY A 377 -2.94 -11.94 -2.54
CA GLY A 377 -3.33 -10.76 -3.30
C GLY A 377 -2.17 -10.20 -4.13
N LEU A 378 -2.29 -10.21 -5.46
CA LEU A 378 -1.38 -9.54 -6.40
C LEU A 378 -1.72 -8.05 -6.52
N SER A 379 -0.69 -7.20 -6.54
CA SER A 379 -0.75 -5.75 -6.61
C SER A 379 0.40 -5.18 -7.43
N GLY A 380 0.36 -3.87 -7.68
CA GLY A 380 1.37 -3.15 -8.46
C GLY A 380 1.04 -3.12 -9.94
N VAL A 381 2.03 -2.92 -10.81
CA VAL A 381 1.82 -2.71 -12.25
C VAL A 381 1.02 -3.86 -12.89
N ALA A 382 1.14 -5.07 -12.35
CA ALA A 382 0.41 -6.25 -12.80
C ALA A 382 -1.12 -6.11 -12.84
N VAL A 383 -1.69 -5.19 -12.06
CA VAL A 383 -3.15 -5.03 -11.95
C VAL A 383 -3.67 -3.70 -12.53
N ARG A 384 -2.81 -2.96 -13.25
CA ARG A 384 -3.13 -1.62 -13.77
C ARG A 384 -4.32 -1.62 -14.74
N ASP A 385 -4.39 -2.59 -15.66
CA ASP A 385 -5.47 -2.68 -16.64
C ASP A 385 -6.80 -3.02 -15.97
N SER A 386 -6.80 -3.86 -14.93
CA SER A 386 -7.99 -4.10 -14.10
C SER A 386 -8.46 -2.82 -13.40
N ALA A 387 -7.54 -2.01 -12.87
CA ALA A 387 -7.89 -0.74 -12.23
C ALA A 387 -8.48 0.26 -13.24
N LEU A 388 -7.87 0.40 -14.42
CA LEU A 388 -8.35 1.27 -15.50
C LEU A 388 -9.72 0.82 -16.03
N ASP A 389 -9.89 -0.48 -16.25
CA ASP A 389 -11.17 -1.07 -16.69
C ASP A 389 -12.28 -0.83 -15.66
N LEU A 390 -12.05 -1.17 -14.39
CA LEU A 390 -13.03 -0.91 -13.33
C LEU A 390 -13.38 0.57 -13.23
N THR A 391 -12.38 1.46 -13.25
CA THR A 391 -12.57 2.91 -13.13
C THR A 391 -13.47 3.44 -14.25
N ARG A 392 -13.19 3.07 -15.51
CA ARG A 392 -14.01 3.50 -16.66
C ARG A 392 -15.45 3.00 -16.55
N ARG A 393 -15.65 1.76 -16.09
CA ARG A 393 -16.99 1.19 -15.89
C ARG A 393 -17.76 1.90 -14.80
N LEU A 394 -17.12 2.20 -13.67
CA LEU A 394 -17.74 2.94 -12.57
C LEU A 394 -18.14 4.35 -12.98
N VAL A 395 -17.25 5.05 -13.70
CA VAL A 395 -17.54 6.38 -14.26
C VAL A 395 -18.72 6.29 -15.23
N ALA A 396 -18.75 5.33 -16.16
CA ALA A 396 -19.88 5.16 -17.08
C ALA A 396 -21.21 4.89 -16.35
N LEU A 397 -21.19 4.08 -15.28
CA LEU A 397 -22.38 3.80 -14.47
C LEU A 397 -22.85 5.01 -13.66
N ARG A 398 -21.91 5.84 -13.15
CA ARG A 398 -22.23 7.12 -12.50
C ARG A 398 -22.96 8.05 -13.47
N GLU A 399 -22.40 8.26 -14.67
CA GLU A 399 -23.01 9.14 -15.67
C GLU A 399 -24.38 8.63 -16.15
N ALA A 400 -24.54 7.31 -16.32
CA ALA A 400 -25.80 6.71 -16.73
C ALA A 400 -26.88 6.72 -15.63
N GLY A 401 -26.48 6.61 -14.36
CA GLY A 401 -27.39 6.46 -13.21
C GLY A 401 -27.95 7.78 -12.67
N GLY A 402 -27.38 8.93 -13.05
CA GLY A 402 -27.83 10.25 -12.59
C GLY A 402 -27.66 10.49 -11.08
N ARG A 403 -26.91 9.64 -10.38
CA ARG A 403 -26.54 9.78 -8.98
C ARG A 403 -25.02 9.91 -8.88
N HIS A 404 -24.59 10.96 -8.20
CA HIS A 404 -23.17 11.23 -8.01
C HIS A 404 -22.59 10.35 -6.91
N PHE A 405 -21.43 9.75 -7.18
CA PHE A 405 -20.52 9.18 -6.19
C PHE A 405 -19.09 9.37 -6.71
N ASP A 406 -18.14 9.57 -5.82
CA ASP A 406 -16.74 9.72 -6.20
C ASP A 406 -16.10 8.36 -6.49
N VAL A 407 -15.23 8.31 -7.49
CA VAL A 407 -14.46 7.10 -7.82
C VAL A 407 -13.05 7.23 -7.24
N LEU A 408 -12.73 6.40 -6.24
CA LEU A 408 -11.40 6.31 -5.64
C LEU A 408 -10.64 5.17 -6.31
N ALA A 409 -9.91 5.48 -7.38
CA ALA A 409 -9.23 4.47 -8.19
C ALA A 409 -7.90 4.03 -7.56
N MET A 410 -7.58 2.74 -7.66
CA MET A 410 -6.30 2.20 -7.20
C MET A 410 -5.94 0.90 -7.93
N GLY A 411 -4.64 0.63 -8.02
CA GLY A 411 -4.07 -0.55 -8.67
C GLY A 411 -3.09 -0.16 -9.78
N GLY A 412 -1.82 -0.55 -9.63
CA GLY A 412 -0.78 -0.24 -10.61
C GLY A 412 -0.35 1.22 -10.72
N VAL A 413 -0.59 2.02 -9.69
CA VAL A 413 -0.12 3.41 -9.59
C VAL A 413 1.30 3.39 -9.03
N THR A 414 2.29 3.56 -9.89
CA THR A 414 3.72 3.39 -9.56
C THR A 414 4.59 4.56 -10.03
N ASP A 415 4.00 5.52 -10.74
CA ASP A 415 4.63 6.71 -11.28
C ASP A 415 3.57 7.82 -11.53
N PRO A 416 3.96 9.07 -11.84
CA PRO A 416 3.00 10.13 -12.15
C PRO A 416 2.09 9.84 -13.36
N ALA A 417 2.60 9.13 -14.37
CA ALA A 417 1.84 8.82 -15.59
C ALA A 417 0.67 7.84 -15.32
N SER A 418 0.90 6.86 -14.45
CA SER A 418 -0.12 5.89 -14.02
C SER A 418 -1.16 6.52 -13.09
N PHE A 419 -0.76 7.49 -12.25
CA PHE A 419 -1.72 8.34 -11.54
C PHE A 419 -2.59 9.12 -12.53
N GLU A 420 -1.97 9.82 -13.48
CA GLU A 420 -2.67 10.64 -14.48
C GLU A 420 -3.63 9.80 -15.32
N ALA A 421 -3.24 8.59 -15.71
CA ALA A 421 -4.09 7.69 -16.50
C ALA A 421 -5.42 7.34 -15.80
N LEU A 422 -5.40 7.06 -14.49
CA LEU A 422 -6.62 6.79 -13.73
C LEU A 422 -7.44 8.06 -13.49
N PHE A 423 -6.78 9.20 -13.23
CA PHE A 423 -7.46 10.47 -13.07
C PHE A 423 -8.16 10.91 -14.37
N ALA A 424 -7.48 10.76 -15.51
CA ALA A 424 -8.03 11.02 -16.84
C ALA A 424 -9.15 10.04 -17.23
N ALA A 425 -9.16 8.83 -16.66
CA ALA A 425 -10.28 7.89 -16.77
C ALA A 425 -11.52 8.31 -15.97
N GLY A 426 -11.44 9.40 -15.20
CA GLY A 426 -12.56 10.01 -14.48
C GLY A 426 -12.58 9.74 -12.98
N ALA A 427 -11.52 9.15 -12.41
CA ALA A 427 -11.36 8.99 -10.97
C ALA A 427 -11.28 10.34 -10.27
N ASP A 428 -11.90 10.49 -9.10
CA ASP A 428 -11.88 11.72 -8.30
C ASP A 428 -10.68 11.77 -7.35
N ALA A 429 -10.21 10.61 -6.92
CA ALA A 429 -8.91 10.42 -6.29
C ALA A 429 -8.24 9.12 -6.75
N VAL A 430 -6.92 9.06 -6.64
CA VAL A 430 -6.12 7.91 -7.05
C VAL A 430 -5.20 7.48 -5.91
N GLN A 431 -5.25 6.22 -5.52
CA GLN A 431 -4.46 5.69 -4.41
C GLN A 431 -3.41 4.66 -4.87
N SER A 432 -2.26 4.64 -4.21
CA SER A 432 -1.13 3.75 -4.48
C SER A 432 -0.69 2.99 -3.23
N ALA A 433 -0.65 1.65 -3.32
CA ALA A 433 -0.05 0.79 -2.29
C ALA A 433 1.36 0.33 -2.69
N SER A 434 1.49 -0.44 -3.78
CA SER A 434 2.80 -0.94 -4.23
C SER A 434 3.74 0.16 -4.70
N GLY A 435 3.21 1.26 -5.27
CA GLY A 435 4.02 2.44 -5.58
C GLY A 435 4.50 3.16 -4.33
N ALA A 436 3.64 3.37 -3.33
CA ALA A 436 4.05 3.92 -2.03
C ALA A 436 5.07 3.02 -1.29
N PHE A 437 4.93 1.70 -1.42
CA PHE A 437 5.90 0.74 -0.91
C PHE A 437 7.25 0.86 -1.62
N ALA A 438 7.28 0.92 -2.95
CA ALA A 438 8.54 0.99 -3.69
C ALA A 438 9.17 2.39 -3.68
N ASP A 439 8.35 3.43 -3.59
CA ASP A 439 8.71 4.83 -3.66
C ASP A 439 7.91 5.68 -2.67
N PRO A 440 8.47 5.92 -1.46
CA PRO A 440 7.85 6.79 -0.47
C PRO A 440 7.68 8.26 -0.92
N HIS A 441 8.35 8.67 -2.00
CA HIS A 441 8.27 10.01 -2.59
C HIS A 441 7.32 10.10 -3.80
N LEU A 442 6.59 9.04 -4.16
CA LEU A 442 5.69 9.07 -5.33
C LEU A 442 4.69 10.25 -5.30
N ALA A 443 4.18 10.62 -4.12
CA ALA A 443 3.31 11.80 -3.98
C ALA A 443 4.01 13.11 -4.34
N ARG A 444 5.26 13.31 -3.91
CA ARG A 444 6.10 14.46 -4.31
C ARG A 444 6.24 14.51 -5.82
N ASP A 445 6.50 13.38 -6.46
CA ASP A 445 6.73 13.33 -7.90
C ASP A 445 5.47 13.63 -8.69
N CYS A 446 4.32 13.17 -8.20
CA CYS A 446 3.02 13.54 -8.77
C CYS A 446 2.72 15.03 -8.60
N VAL A 447 3.06 15.62 -7.43
CA VAL A 447 2.90 17.07 -7.21
C VAL A 447 3.81 17.87 -8.14
N ALA A 448 5.07 17.47 -8.30
CA ALA A 448 6.02 18.14 -9.18
C ALA A 448 5.61 18.06 -10.65
N ALA A 449 5.10 16.90 -11.10
CA ALA A 449 4.72 16.68 -12.49
C ALA A 449 3.36 17.29 -12.86
N LEU A 450 2.39 17.25 -11.94
CA LEU A 450 0.97 17.49 -12.25
C LEU A 450 0.33 18.59 -11.38
N GLY A 451 1.02 19.10 -10.36
CA GLY A 451 0.46 20.04 -9.40
C GLY A 451 -0.11 21.31 -10.04
N GLU A 452 0.51 21.80 -11.11
CA GLU A 452 0.08 23.00 -11.82
C GLU A 452 -0.89 22.74 -12.98
N THR A 453 -0.92 21.51 -13.51
CA THR A 453 -1.59 21.17 -14.78
C THR A 453 -2.80 20.25 -14.61
N LEU A 454 -2.90 19.49 -13.51
CA LEU A 454 -3.98 18.52 -13.31
C LEU A 454 -5.35 19.23 -13.35
N PRO A 455 -6.32 18.76 -14.15
CA PRO A 455 -7.61 19.43 -14.30
C PRO A 455 -8.50 19.22 -13.07
N ARG A 456 -9.69 19.85 -13.08
CA ARG A 456 -10.71 19.81 -11.99
C ARG A 456 -10.25 20.39 -10.65
N ALA A 457 -9.14 21.11 -10.63
CA ALA A 457 -8.74 21.85 -9.46
C ALA A 457 -9.67 23.05 -9.24
N VAL A 458 -10.04 23.28 -7.98
CA VAL A 458 -10.65 24.53 -7.52
C VAL A 458 -9.54 25.46 -7.01
N THR A 459 -9.64 26.75 -7.35
CA THR A 459 -8.74 27.78 -6.83
C THR A 459 -9.37 28.33 -5.56
N ARG A 460 -8.58 28.45 -4.49
CA ARG A 460 -9.06 28.98 -3.21
C ARG A 460 -8.36 30.27 -2.86
#